data_AF-A0A0C2TFK2-F1
#
_entry.id   AF-A0A0C2TFK2-F1
#
_cell.length_a   1.000
_cell.length_b   1.000
_cell.length_c   1.000
_cell.angle_alpha   90.00
_cell.angle_beta   90.00
_cell.angle_gamma   90.00
#
_symmetry.space_group_name_H-M   'P 1'
#
loop_
_entity.id
_entity.type
_entity.pdbx_description
1 polymer ?
#
loop_
_entity_poly.entity_id
_entity_poly.type
_entity_poly.pdbx_seq_one_letter_code
_entity_poly.pdbx_strand_id
1 'polypeptide(L)'
;ENRLLHVFTTRRYDKLWEVNSVEEFQEVFLDCVECHYLAYWKGYVLHRDLSENNLMVWRPRRGGTVGSPGSTSPSSHARAFGILNDWDMATHIAQYSGVASVVTMVTNDPSPEVDALKNRTGTVPFMALDLLTDDGPTPRHLYRHDLESFLWILIWAAVHYDIPNKRNLSAIPGKIDKELKIWDQGTREEVWACKRALLRRVSGGSSRCSNDGDRTDVLDRVRPEFQKLKSEWIIPLIHLFYRAYNELRYTDVDEETCGGIVTFATFMAALKRTPRLATSSSEDGWGSCIIV
;
A
#
# COMPACT_ATOMS: atom_id res chain seq x y z
N GLU A 1 17.91 11.25 -25.99
CA GLU A 1 17.48 9.96 -25.42
C GLU A 1 16.52 9.26 -26.38
N ASN A 2 16.85 8.04 -26.79
CA ASN A 2 15.93 7.18 -27.53
C ASN A 2 14.99 6.51 -26.51
N ARG A 3 13.76 7.00 -26.38
CA ARG A 3 12.73 6.31 -25.59
C ARG A 3 12.27 5.09 -26.37
N LEU A 4 12.75 3.91 -26.00
CA LEU A 4 12.28 2.63 -26.54
C LEU A 4 10.89 2.35 -25.95
N LEU A 5 9.90 2.17 -26.82
CA LEU A 5 8.58 1.68 -26.42
C LEU A 5 8.66 0.16 -26.25
N HIS A 6 8.73 -0.30 -25.00
CA HIS A 6 8.51 -1.71 -24.69
C HIS A 6 7.01 -1.96 -24.50
N VAL A 7 6.44 -2.82 -25.32
CA VAL A 7 5.04 -3.25 -25.21
C VAL A 7 5.03 -4.65 -24.60
N PHE A 8 4.52 -4.77 -23.37
CA PHE A 8 4.31 -6.06 -22.72
C PHE A 8 2.86 -6.52 -22.93
N THR A 9 2.68 -7.70 -23.52
CA THR A 9 1.37 -8.36 -23.57
C THR A 9 1.25 -9.32 -22.39
N THR A 10 0.49 -8.94 -21.38
CA THR A 10 0.28 -9.76 -20.18
C THR A 10 -1.15 -10.32 -20.15
N ARG A 11 -1.40 -11.24 -19.21
CA ARG A 11 -2.77 -11.68 -18.93
C ARG A 11 -3.57 -10.49 -18.40
N ARG A 12 -4.86 -10.43 -18.74
CA ARG A 12 -5.74 -9.38 -18.20
C ARG A 12 -5.85 -9.55 -16.68
N TYR A 13 -5.42 -8.52 -15.97
CA TYR A 13 -5.69 -8.33 -14.56
C TYR A 13 -6.77 -7.26 -14.40
N ASP A 14 -7.67 -7.46 -13.45
CA ASP A 14 -8.72 -6.52 -13.10
C ASP A 14 -8.20 -5.57 -11.99
N LYS A 15 -8.88 -4.44 -11.79
CA LYS A 15 -8.52 -3.47 -10.75
C LYS A 15 -9.12 -3.85 -9.39
N LEU A 16 -8.56 -3.31 -8.30
CA LEU A 16 -9.05 -3.60 -6.94
C LEU A 16 -10.53 -3.31 -6.73
N TRP A 17 -11.09 -2.31 -7.40
CA TRP A 17 -12.52 -1.98 -7.29
C TRP A 17 -13.44 -2.92 -8.08
N GLU A 18 -12.90 -3.86 -8.87
CA GLU A 18 -13.68 -4.83 -9.65
C GLU A 18 -13.94 -6.15 -8.92
N VAL A 19 -13.46 -6.27 -7.67
CA VAL A 19 -13.80 -7.37 -6.75
C VAL A 19 -15.31 -7.43 -6.48
N ASN A 20 -15.77 -8.59 -6.02
CA ASN A 20 -17.18 -8.89 -5.86
C ASN A 20 -17.71 -8.55 -4.45
N SER A 21 -16.81 -8.36 -3.48
CA SER A 21 -17.17 -7.94 -2.12
C SER A 21 -16.00 -7.31 -1.39
N VAL A 22 -16.26 -6.68 -0.25
CA VAL A 22 -15.20 -6.12 0.61
C VAL A 22 -14.34 -7.23 1.24
N GLU A 23 -14.91 -8.40 1.49
CA GLU A 23 -14.14 -9.58 1.94
C GLU A 23 -13.16 -10.04 0.86
N GLU A 24 -13.57 -10.07 -0.41
CA GLU A 24 -12.66 -10.39 -1.50
C GLU A 24 -11.60 -9.29 -1.71
N PHE A 25 -11.97 -8.01 -1.54
CA PHE A 25 -11.01 -6.91 -1.48
C PHE A 25 -9.93 -7.16 -0.41
N GLN A 26 -10.34 -7.54 0.81
CA GLN A 26 -9.43 -7.82 1.92
C GLN A 26 -8.45 -8.95 1.57
N GLU A 27 -8.95 -10.04 0.99
CA GLU A 27 -8.10 -11.19 0.62
C GLU A 27 -7.06 -10.84 -0.45
N VAL A 28 -7.47 -10.10 -1.48
CA VAL A 28 -6.59 -9.62 -2.56
C VAL A 28 -5.59 -8.60 -2.02
N PHE A 29 -6.02 -7.67 -1.17
CA PHE A 29 -5.13 -6.69 -0.55
C PHE A 29 -4.04 -7.37 0.29
N LEU A 30 -4.41 -8.38 1.08
CA LEU A 30 -3.46 -9.18 1.85
C LEU A 30 -2.49 -9.96 0.95
N ASP A 31 -2.95 -10.48 -0.20
CA ASP A 31 -2.05 -11.15 -1.17
C ASP A 31 -0.97 -10.16 -1.65
N CYS A 32 -1.33 -8.91 -1.91
CA CYS A 32 -0.38 -7.86 -2.32
C CYS A 32 0.61 -7.48 -1.20
N VAL A 33 0.13 -7.33 0.04
CA VAL A 33 0.99 -7.02 1.21
C VAL A 33 1.97 -8.17 1.49
N GLU A 34 1.52 -9.41 1.37
CA GLU A 34 2.36 -10.61 1.52
C GLU A 34 3.38 -10.72 0.38
N CYS A 35 2.96 -10.50 -0.87
CA CYS A 35 3.84 -10.47 -2.03
C CYS A 35 4.94 -9.40 -1.90
N HIS A 36 4.56 -8.19 -1.47
CA HIS A 36 5.49 -7.11 -1.15
C HIS A 36 6.51 -7.50 -0.09
N TYR A 37 6.06 -8.13 1.00
CA TYR A 37 6.96 -8.62 2.05
C TYR A 37 7.93 -9.69 1.53
N LEU A 38 7.48 -10.58 0.64
CA LEU A 38 8.38 -11.58 0.04
C LEU A 38 9.45 -10.94 -0.85
N ALA A 39 9.07 -9.97 -1.67
CA ALA A 39 10.02 -9.21 -2.48
C ALA A 39 11.07 -8.51 -1.60
N TYR A 40 10.63 -7.92 -0.49
CA TYR A 40 11.51 -7.31 0.50
C TYR A 40 12.43 -8.33 1.20
N TRP A 41 11.86 -9.36 1.81
CA TRP A 41 12.58 -10.28 2.68
C TRP A 41 13.49 -11.25 1.93
N LYS A 42 13.00 -11.81 0.81
CA LYS A 42 13.76 -12.78 -0.01
C LYS A 42 14.49 -12.14 -1.17
N GLY A 43 13.85 -11.17 -1.82
CA GLY A 43 14.41 -10.50 -2.98
C GLY A 43 15.33 -9.33 -2.63
N TYR A 44 15.30 -8.85 -1.38
CA TYR A 44 15.97 -7.62 -0.98
C TYR A 44 15.53 -6.45 -1.88
N VAL A 45 14.22 -6.35 -2.16
CA VAL A 45 13.65 -5.33 -3.07
C VAL A 45 12.69 -4.41 -2.32
N LEU A 46 12.85 -3.09 -2.50
CA LEU A 46 11.84 -2.08 -2.14
C LEU A 46 11.04 -1.70 -3.40
N HIS A 47 9.72 -1.52 -3.27
CA HIS A 47 8.87 -1.19 -4.42
C HIS A 47 8.92 0.30 -4.78
N ARG A 48 8.85 1.18 -3.77
CA ARG A 48 9.04 2.64 -3.89
C ARG A 48 7.95 3.47 -4.57
N ASP A 49 6.98 2.85 -5.23
CA ASP A 49 5.89 3.56 -5.89
C ASP A 49 4.56 2.80 -5.80
N LEU A 50 4.18 2.43 -4.58
CA LEU A 50 2.89 1.79 -4.35
C LEU A 50 1.74 2.78 -4.55
N SER A 51 0.84 2.46 -5.47
CA SER A 51 -0.42 3.14 -5.70
C SER A 51 -1.58 2.16 -5.86
N GLU A 52 -2.80 2.67 -5.84
CA GLU A 52 -3.98 1.84 -6.09
C GLU A 52 -3.96 1.13 -7.46
N ASN A 53 -3.23 1.67 -8.44
CA ASN A 53 -3.12 1.08 -9.76
C ASN A 53 -2.16 -0.11 -9.80
N ASN A 54 -1.32 -0.26 -8.77
CA ASN A 54 -0.32 -1.32 -8.71
C ASN A 54 -0.84 -2.62 -8.11
N LEU A 55 -1.89 -2.50 -7.29
CA LEU A 55 -2.57 -3.64 -6.72
C LEU A 55 -3.63 -4.11 -7.74
N MET A 56 -3.46 -5.33 -8.22
CA MET A 56 -4.26 -5.89 -9.29
C MET A 56 -4.93 -7.20 -8.84
N VAL A 57 -6.03 -7.54 -9.49
CA VAL A 57 -6.81 -8.75 -9.23
C VAL A 57 -6.59 -9.73 -10.37
N TRP A 58 -6.15 -10.94 -10.04
CA TRP A 58 -6.14 -12.05 -10.97
C TRP A 58 -7.22 -13.06 -10.62
N ARG A 59 -7.97 -13.50 -11.64
CA ARG A 59 -8.95 -14.57 -11.52
C ARG A 59 -8.56 -15.72 -12.42
N PRO A 60 -8.28 -16.92 -11.88
CA PRO A 60 -8.10 -18.10 -12.70
C PRO A 60 -9.38 -18.35 -13.50
N ARG A 61 -9.23 -18.49 -14.83
CA ARG A 61 -10.32 -19.04 -15.64
C ARG A 61 -10.56 -20.47 -15.16
N ARG A 62 -11.81 -20.81 -14.79
CA ARG A 62 -12.19 -22.22 -14.58
C ARG A 62 -11.71 -23.00 -15.81
N GLY A 63 -10.89 -24.02 -15.59
CA GLY A 63 -10.47 -24.91 -16.67
C GLY A 63 -11.72 -25.38 -17.42
N GLY A 64 -11.76 -25.13 -18.73
CA GLY A 64 -12.79 -25.69 -19.59
C GLY A 64 -12.54 -27.19 -19.73
N THR A 65 -12.88 -27.98 -18.73
CA THR A 65 -13.15 -29.40 -18.95
C THR A 65 -14.53 -29.49 -19.58
N VAL A 66 -14.54 -29.62 -20.90
CA VAL A 66 -15.66 -30.16 -21.66
C VAL A 66 -16.02 -31.52 -21.04
N GLY A 67 -17.26 -31.65 -20.55
CA GLY A 67 -17.92 -32.94 -20.36
C GLY A 67 -17.61 -33.72 -19.08
N SER A 68 -18.22 -33.33 -17.97
CA SER A 68 -18.76 -34.29 -17.00
C SER A 68 -20.20 -33.87 -16.68
N PRO A 69 -21.22 -34.49 -17.30
CA PRO A 69 -22.61 -34.18 -17.02
C PRO A 69 -22.95 -34.74 -15.63
N GLY A 70 -23.09 -33.85 -14.64
CA GLY A 70 -23.51 -34.25 -13.28
C GLY A 70 -23.09 -33.34 -12.13
N SER A 71 -22.17 -32.38 -12.33
CA SER A 71 -21.78 -31.45 -11.26
C SER A 71 -22.57 -30.14 -11.33
N THR A 72 -23.81 -30.16 -10.85
CA THR A 72 -24.54 -28.94 -10.49
C THR A 72 -24.12 -28.49 -9.10
N SER A 73 -22.96 -27.85 -8.99
CA SER A 73 -22.68 -26.97 -7.84
C SER A 73 -22.53 -25.52 -8.36
N PRO A 74 -23.56 -24.67 -8.19
CA PRO A 74 -23.58 -23.33 -8.77
C PRO A 74 -22.66 -22.28 -8.10
N SER A 75 -21.83 -22.61 -7.11
CA SER A 75 -21.39 -21.58 -6.13
C SER A 75 -19.89 -21.30 -5.95
N SER A 76 -18.93 -22.06 -6.49
CA SER A 76 -17.50 -21.72 -6.29
C SER A 76 -16.90 -20.94 -7.45
N HIS A 77 -17.02 -19.61 -7.43
CA HIS A 77 -16.07 -18.79 -8.17
C HIS A 77 -14.66 -19.15 -7.68
N ALA A 78 -13.71 -19.39 -8.60
CA ALA A 78 -12.32 -19.56 -8.21
C ALA A 78 -11.87 -18.30 -7.43
N ARG A 79 -11.15 -18.50 -6.32
CA ARG A 79 -10.63 -17.40 -5.49
C ARG A 79 -9.88 -16.39 -6.38
N ALA A 80 -10.14 -15.11 -6.19
CA ALA A 80 -9.29 -14.04 -6.74
C ALA A 80 -7.98 -13.96 -5.97
N PHE A 81 -6.91 -13.62 -6.68
CA PHE A 81 -5.58 -13.41 -6.13
C PHE A 81 -5.16 -11.97 -6.32
N GLY A 82 -4.49 -11.40 -5.31
CA GLY A 82 -3.78 -10.14 -5.44
C GLY A 82 -2.47 -10.30 -6.18
N ILE A 83 -2.20 -9.38 -7.10
CA ILE A 83 -0.96 -9.29 -7.88
C ILE A 83 -0.42 -7.88 -7.69
N LEU A 84 0.86 -7.76 -7.38
CA LEU A 84 1.56 -6.49 -7.26
C LEU A 84 2.40 -6.25 -8.52
N ASN A 85 2.12 -5.16 -9.24
CA ASN A 85 2.78 -4.83 -10.51
C ASN A 85 3.69 -3.60 -10.39
N ASP A 86 4.35 -3.24 -11.50
CA ASP A 86 5.05 -1.95 -11.70
C ASP A 86 6.23 -1.76 -10.75
N TRP A 87 7.18 -2.66 -10.91
CA TRP A 87 8.46 -2.66 -10.21
C TRP A 87 9.51 -1.76 -10.89
N ASP A 88 9.11 -0.88 -11.82
CA ASP A 88 10.02 -0.03 -12.59
C ASP A 88 10.80 0.96 -11.70
N MET A 89 10.21 1.35 -10.57
CA MET A 89 10.82 2.21 -9.55
C MET A 89 11.55 1.44 -8.44
N ALA A 90 11.50 0.10 -8.49
CA ALA A 90 12.04 -0.74 -7.45
C ALA A 90 13.57 -0.63 -7.35
N THR A 91 14.11 -0.91 -6.17
CA THR A 91 15.56 -0.95 -5.95
C THR A 91 15.96 -2.12 -5.10
N HIS A 92 17.18 -2.63 -5.33
CA HIS A 92 17.78 -3.63 -4.48
C HIS A 92 18.38 -3.00 -3.23
N ILE A 93 18.15 -3.64 -2.09
CA ILE A 93 18.75 -3.35 -0.80
C ILE A 93 20.10 -4.06 -0.78
N ALA A 94 21.19 -3.31 -0.66
CA ALA A 94 22.52 -3.91 -0.53
C ALA A 94 22.64 -4.68 0.79
N GLN A 95 23.00 -5.95 0.69
CA GLN A 95 23.23 -6.79 1.86
C GLN A 95 24.68 -6.60 2.34
N TYR A 96 24.91 -5.74 3.32
CA TYR A 96 26.17 -5.74 4.07
C TYR A 96 25.98 -6.53 5.37
N SER A 97 26.92 -7.44 5.60
CA SER A 97 27.05 -8.31 6.77
C SER A 97 26.61 -7.64 8.09
N GLY A 98 25.40 -7.97 8.54
CA GLY A 98 24.95 -7.78 9.92
C GLY A 98 24.38 -6.41 10.30
N VAL A 99 24.31 -5.45 9.38
CA VAL A 99 23.62 -4.18 9.61
C VAL A 99 22.95 -3.78 8.30
N ALA A 100 21.63 -3.61 8.29
CA ALA A 100 20.87 -3.13 7.13
C ALA A 100 21.19 -1.65 6.87
N SER A 101 22.43 -1.36 6.51
CA SER A 101 22.81 -0.10 5.92
C SER A 101 22.81 -0.30 4.41
N VAL A 102 21.77 0.20 3.76
CA VAL A 102 21.68 0.24 2.29
C VAL A 102 22.78 1.17 1.80
N VAL A 103 23.92 0.59 1.46
CA VAL A 103 24.86 1.20 0.53
C VAL A 103 24.14 1.19 -0.82
N THR A 104 24.09 2.32 -1.50
CA THR A 104 23.71 2.41 -2.91
C THR A 104 24.58 1.42 -3.68
N MET A 105 24.06 0.23 -3.98
CA MET A 105 24.75 -0.69 -4.88
C MET A 105 24.80 0.01 -6.22
N VAL A 106 26.03 0.15 -6.72
CA VAL A 106 26.43 0.62 -8.03
C VAL A 106 25.44 0.10 -9.08
N THR A 107 24.39 0.88 -9.34
CA THR A 107 23.78 0.86 -10.66
C THR A 107 24.83 1.46 -11.58
N ASN A 108 24.88 1.04 -12.85
CA ASN A 108 25.76 1.66 -13.84
C ASN A 108 25.34 3.13 -14.17
N ASP A 109 24.56 3.77 -13.30
CA ASP A 109 24.10 5.15 -13.38
C ASP A 109 24.57 5.89 -12.10
N PRO A 110 25.72 6.57 -12.14
CA PRO A 110 26.50 6.91 -10.95
C PRO A 110 26.05 8.22 -10.27
N SER A 111 24.82 8.67 -10.49
CA SER A 111 24.38 9.99 -10.06
C SER A 111 23.49 9.94 -8.81
N PRO A 112 23.95 10.48 -7.66
CA PRO A 112 23.11 10.70 -6.47
C PRO A 112 21.85 11.52 -6.77
N GLU A 113 21.89 12.32 -7.83
CA GLU A 113 20.77 13.14 -8.30
C GLU A 113 19.67 12.27 -8.91
N VAL A 114 20.01 11.18 -9.62
CA VAL A 114 19.03 10.23 -10.18
C VAL A 114 18.29 9.48 -9.07
N ASP A 115 18.99 9.04 -8.01
CA ASP A 115 18.35 8.37 -6.88
C ASP A 115 17.49 9.33 -6.04
N ALA A 116 17.93 10.57 -5.86
CA ALA A 116 17.12 11.62 -5.24
C ALA A 116 15.89 11.97 -6.08
N LEU A 117 16.01 12.00 -7.40
CA LEU A 117 14.89 12.18 -8.33
C LEU A 117 13.91 11.00 -8.24
N LYS A 118 14.40 9.75 -8.21
CA LYS A 118 13.56 8.56 -8.05
C LYS A 118 12.80 8.55 -6.70
N ASN A 119 13.43 9.04 -5.64
CA ASN A 119 12.77 9.20 -4.33
C ASN A 119 11.73 10.34 -4.30
N ARG A 120 11.75 11.25 -5.28
CA ARG A 120 10.76 12.34 -5.44
C ARG A 120 9.63 11.99 -6.40
N THR A 121 9.82 11.01 -7.28
CA THR A 121 8.81 10.51 -8.21
C THR A 121 8.04 9.37 -7.55
N GLY A 122 6.98 9.70 -6.86
CA GLY A 122 6.01 8.73 -6.35
C GLY A 122 4.60 9.29 -6.42
N THR A 123 3.61 8.42 -6.35
CA THR A 123 2.21 8.85 -6.41
C THR A 123 1.82 9.58 -5.11
N VAL A 124 1.80 10.93 -5.15
CA VAL A 124 1.62 11.83 -3.98
C VAL A 124 0.49 11.42 -3.02
N PRO A 125 -0.73 11.04 -3.48
CA PRO A 125 -1.79 10.54 -2.60
C PRO A 125 -1.37 9.36 -1.69
N PHE A 126 -0.45 8.51 -2.16
CA PHE A 126 -0.02 7.29 -1.49
C PHE A 126 1.40 7.37 -0.91
N MET A 127 2.09 8.49 -1.11
CA MET A 127 3.42 8.74 -0.58
C MET A 127 3.42 8.83 0.96
N ALA A 128 4.43 8.26 1.61
CA ALA A 128 4.62 8.33 3.06
C ALA A 128 4.93 9.76 3.54
N LEU A 129 4.61 10.10 4.79
CA LEU A 129 4.84 11.45 5.34
C LEU A 129 6.31 11.90 5.23
N ASP A 130 7.27 11.05 5.57
CA ASP A 130 8.69 11.43 5.46
C ASP A 130 9.09 11.78 4.03
N LEU A 131 8.47 11.13 3.05
CA LEU A 131 8.76 11.33 1.65
C LEU A 131 8.01 12.55 1.07
N LEU A 132 7.12 13.19 1.83
CA LEU A 132 6.39 14.39 1.38
C LEU A 132 7.07 15.71 1.78
N THR A 133 8.13 15.68 2.58
CA THR A 133 8.83 16.91 2.99
C THR A 133 9.92 17.27 2.01
N ASP A 134 9.95 18.53 1.58
CA ASP A 134 11.03 19.08 0.75
C ASP A 134 12.13 19.79 1.56
N ASP A 135 12.02 19.75 2.89
CA ASP A 135 12.99 20.31 3.81
C ASP A 135 14.21 19.39 3.97
N GLY A 136 15.31 19.74 3.29
CA GLY A 136 16.62 19.11 3.47
C GLY A 136 16.95 18.01 2.45
N PRO A 137 17.88 17.09 2.78
CA PRO A 137 18.25 16.01 1.88
C PRO A 137 17.06 15.08 1.65
N THR A 138 16.90 14.61 0.42
CA THR A 138 15.80 13.70 0.07
C THR A 138 15.87 12.44 0.94
N PRO A 139 14.83 12.14 1.73
CA PRO A 139 14.87 11.02 2.66
C PRO A 139 15.04 9.69 1.92
N ARG A 140 15.77 8.78 2.56
CA ARG A 140 15.93 7.41 2.06
C ARG A 140 14.59 6.69 2.12
N HIS A 141 14.20 6.05 1.02
CA HIS A 141 13.03 5.18 1.01
C HIS A 141 13.29 3.90 1.80
N LEU A 142 12.38 3.55 2.70
CA LEU A 142 12.46 2.42 3.61
C LEU A 142 11.25 1.50 3.44
N TYR A 143 11.36 0.24 3.87
CA TYR A 143 10.25 -0.72 3.83
C TYR A 143 8.98 -0.20 4.54
N ARG A 144 9.14 0.52 5.66
CA ARG A 144 8.02 1.14 6.38
C ARG A 144 7.27 2.20 5.57
N HIS A 145 7.93 2.84 4.60
CA HIS A 145 7.27 3.83 3.72
C HIS A 145 6.32 3.14 2.76
N ASP A 146 6.71 1.98 2.20
CA ASP A 146 5.82 1.15 1.39
C ASP A 146 4.62 0.64 2.24
N LEU A 147 4.87 0.23 3.49
CA LEU A 147 3.77 -0.13 4.42
C LEU A 147 2.81 1.04 4.67
N GLU A 148 3.32 2.27 4.74
CA GLU A 148 2.47 3.45 4.90
C GLU A 148 1.63 3.72 3.65
N SER A 149 2.19 3.49 2.46
CA SER A 149 1.44 3.58 1.20
C SER A 149 0.24 2.64 1.19
N PHE A 150 0.37 1.42 1.72
CA PHE A 150 -0.76 0.51 1.89
C PHE A 150 -1.87 1.08 2.78
N LEU A 151 -1.54 1.79 3.87
CA LEU A 151 -2.55 2.51 4.67
C LEU A 151 -3.26 3.58 3.85
N TRP A 152 -2.53 4.39 3.09
CA TRP A 152 -3.12 5.46 2.27
C TRP A 152 -4.02 4.89 1.17
N ILE A 153 -3.64 3.77 0.54
CA ILE A 153 -4.46 3.05 -0.43
C ILE A 153 -5.75 2.52 0.22
N LEU A 154 -5.69 1.99 1.45
CA LEU A 154 -6.90 1.53 2.16
C LEU A 154 -7.89 2.66 2.42
N ILE A 155 -7.41 3.83 2.84
CA ILE A 155 -8.27 5.00 3.08
C ILE A 155 -8.90 5.48 1.77
N TRP A 156 -8.09 5.59 0.71
CA TRP A 156 -8.54 5.98 -0.62
C TRP A 156 -9.62 5.03 -1.17
N ALA A 157 -9.34 3.73 -1.13
CA ALA A 157 -10.29 2.68 -1.53
C ALA A 157 -11.59 2.75 -0.72
N ALA A 158 -11.50 2.87 0.61
CA ALA A 158 -12.66 2.90 1.48
C ALA A 158 -13.59 4.10 1.25
N VAL A 159 -13.07 5.21 0.71
CA VAL A 159 -13.85 6.41 0.37
C VAL A 159 -14.37 6.36 -1.07
N HIS A 160 -13.56 5.87 -2.03
CA HIS A 160 -13.87 6.01 -3.45
C HIS A 160 -14.36 4.74 -4.16
N TYR A 161 -14.18 3.54 -3.59
CA TYR A 161 -14.54 2.30 -4.28
C TYR A 161 -16.01 1.95 -4.09
N ASP A 162 -16.75 2.01 -5.19
CA ASP A 162 -18.12 1.51 -5.28
C ASP A 162 -18.08 0.06 -5.76
N ILE A 163 -17.80 -0.86 -4.82
CA ILE A 163 -17.68 -2.29 -5.09
C ILE A 163 -18.95 -2.88 -5.73
N PRO A 164 -20.18 -2.57 -5.25
CA PRO A 164 -21.40 -3.08 -5.88
C PRO A 164 -21.53 -2.71 -7.36
N ASN A 165 -21.07 -1.51 -7.73
CA ASN A 165 -21.12 -1.03 -9.12
C ASN A 165 -19.80 -1.23 -9.88
N LYS A 166 -18.79 -1.84 -9.26
CA LYS A 166 -17.43 -2.04 -9.79
C LYS A 166 -16.79 -0.76 -10.34
N ARG A 167 -16.85 0.32 -9.56
CA ARG A 167 -16.34 1.65 -9.97
C ARG A 167 -15.37 2.22 -8.95
N ASN A 168 -14.39 2.95 -9.46
CA ASN A 168 -13.60 3.89 -8.68
C ASN A 168 -14.11 5.32 -8.92
N LEU A 169 -14.65 5.96 -7.88
CA LEU A 169 -15.14 7.33 -7.98
C LEU A 169 -14.02 8.35 -8.19
N SER A 170 -12.79 8.09 -7.74
CA SER A 170 -11.68 9.03 -7.95
C SER A 170 -11.28 9.15 -9.42
N ALA A 171 -11.49 8.08 -10.21
CA ALA A 171 -11.23 8.05 -11.64
C ALA A 171 -12.27 8.82 -12.48
N ILE A 172 -13.39 9.26 -11.87
CA ILE A 172 -14.42 10.04 -12.55
C ILE A 172 -14.15 11.53 -12.31
N PRO A 173 -14.04 12.37 -13.36
CA PRO A 173 -13.78 13.79 -13.20
C PRO A 173 -14.78 14.47 -12.26
N GLY A 174 -14.25 15.15 -11.24
CA GLY A 174 -15.04 15.88 -10.24
C GLY A 174 -15.74 15.01 -9.18
N LYS A 175 -15.42 13.72 -9.09
CA LYS A 175 -16.00 12.79 -8.09
C LYS A 175 -15.04 12.40 -6.97
N ILE A 176 -13.80 12.87 -6.98
CA ILE A 176 -12.91 12.78 -5.81
C ILE A 176 -13.58 13.49 -4.63
N ASP A 177 -13.73 12.78 -3.52
CA ASP A 177 -14.27 13.36 -2.28
C ASP A 177 -13.46 14.59 -1.84
N LYS A 178 -14.17 15.63 -1.39
CA LYS A 178 -13.58 16.92 -1.02
C LYS A 178 -12.50 16.81 0.07
N GLU A 179 -12.63 15.87 1.01
CA GLU A 179 -11.64 15.69 2.09
C GLU A 179 -10.34 15.05 1.59
N LEU A 180 -10.37 14.36 0.44
CA LEU A 180 -9.21 13.73 -0.21
C LEU A 180 -8.71 14.50 -1.44
N LYS A 181 -9.41 15.54 -1.88
CA LYS A 181 -9.02 16.34 -3.05
C LYS A 181 -7.63 16.97 -2.89
N ILE A 182 -7.27 17.38 -1.68
CA ILE A 182 -5.93 17.92 -1.38
C ILE A 182 -4.85 16.84 -1.58
N TRP A 183 -5.15 15.56 -1.36
CA TRP A 183 -4.16 14.50 -1.52
C TRP A 183 -3.78 14.29 -3.00
N ASP A 184 -4.71 14.59 -3.91
CA ASP A 184 -4.55 14.48 -5.36
C ASP A 184 -3.99 15.75 -6.02
N GLN A 185 -4.45 16.93 -5.56
CA GLN A 185 -4.25 18.19 -6.26
C GLN A 185 -3.46 19.23 -5.46
N GLY A 186 -3.20 18.94 -4.18
CA GLY A 186 -2.45 19.83 -3.31
C GLY A 186 -0.95 19.71 -3.49
N THR A 187 -0.21 20.65 -2.89
CA THR A 187 1.24 20.54 -2.79
C THR A 187 1.63 19.42 -1.83
N ARG A 188 2.89 18.98 -1.86
CA ARG A 188 3.37 17.90 -0.97
C ARG A 188 3.25 18.30 0.50
N GLU A 189 3.47 19.57 0.82
CA GLU A 189 3.31 20.14 2.16
C GLU A 189 1.84 20.13 2.62
N GLU A 190 0.90 20.45 1.72
CA GLU A 190 -0.53 20.38 2.01
C GLU A 190 -0.98 18.94 2.25
N VAL A 191 -0.54 18.00 1.41
CA VAL A 191 -0.81 16.56 1.56
C VAL A 191 -0.23 16.05 2.88
N TRP A 192 1.01 16.43 3.20
CA TRP A 192 1.67 16.10 4.46
C TRP A 192 0.86 16.60 5.65
N ALA A 193 0.44 17.87 5.62
CA ALA A 193 -0.32 18.48 6.72
C ALA A 193 -1.67 17.78 6.94
N CYS A 194 -2.38 17.45 5.86
CA CYS A 194 -3.64 16.69 5.93
C CYS A 194 -3.45 15.29 6.54
N LYS A 195 -2.47 14.52 6.05
CA LYS A 195 -2.16 13.18 6.56
C LYS A 195 -1.70 13.23 8.02
N ARG A 196 -0.83 14.17 8.39
CA ARG A 196 -0.36 14.33 9.77
C ARG A 196 -1.49 14.70 10.73
N ALA A 197 -2.39 15.59 10.30
CA ALA A 197 -3.57 15.97 11.07
C ALA A 197 -4.50 14.77 11.30
N LEU A 198 -4.73 13.95 10.27
CA LEU A 198 -5.52 12.71 10.38
C LEU A 198 -4.93 11.76 11.41
N LEU A 199 -3.63 11.43 11.31
CA LEU A 199 -2.97 10.51 12.24
C LEU A 199 -3.11 10.96 13.70
N ARG A 200 -2.94 12.27 13.93
CA ARG A 200 -3.03 12.88 15.26
C ARG A 200 -4.46 12.87 15.81
N ARG A 201 -5.45 13.26 14.99
CA ARG A 201 -6.85 13.41 15.43
C ARG A 201 -7.43 12.07 15.86
N VAL A 202 -7.24 11.04 15.04
CA VAL A 202 -7.75 9.68 15.31
C VAL A 202 -7.08 9.08 16.55
N SER A 203 -5.80 9.38 16.79
CA SER A 203 -5.03 8.82 17.91
C SER A 203 -5.08 9.61 19.21
N GLY A 204 -5.99 10.58 19.34
CA GLY A 204 -6.20 11.31 20.60
C GLY A 204 -5.05 12.25 20.99
N GLY A 205 -4.20 12.65 20.05
CA GLY A 205 -3.13 13.62 20.34
C GLY A 205 -3.71 14.98 20.74
N SER A 206 -3.41 15.44 21.96
CA SER A 206 -3.97 16.65 22.58
C SER A 206 -4.16 17.80 21.57
N SER A 207 -5.41 18.12 21.24
CA SER A 207 -5.71 19.30 20.45
C SER A 207 -5.51 20.55 21.30
N ARG A 208 -4.45 21.33 21.04
CA ARG A 208 -4.35 22.73 21.50
C ARG A 208 -5.21 23.68 20.65
N CYS A 209 -6.00 23.18 19.73
CA CYS A 209 -6.88 23.98 18.88
C CYS A 209 -8.32 23.60 19.20
N SER A 210 -8.86 24.27 20.21
CA SER A 210 -10.28 24.35 20.51
C SER A 210 -11.03 24.91 19.29
N ASN A 211 -12.19 24.31 18.97
CA ASN A 211 -13.18 24.62 17.91
C ASN A 211 -13.31 23.56 16.77
N ASP A 212 -13.04 22.29 17.02
CA ASP A 212 -13.21 21.19 16.04
C ASP A 212 -14.63 20.56 16.01
N GLY A 213 -15.64 21.23 16.57
CA GLY A 213 -16.98 20.66 16.79
C GLY A 213 -17.82 20.37 15.53
N ASP A 214 -17.35 20.71 14.32
CA ASP A 214 -18.16 20.62 13.08
C ASP A 214 -17.34 20.27 11.82
N ARG A 215 -16.15 19.69 11.96
CA ARG A 215 -15.36 19.24 10.79
C ARG A 215 -15.62 17.77 10.50
N THR A 216 -16.32 17.49 9.39
CA THR A 216 -16.39 16.14 8.84
C THR A 216 -15.00 15.61 8.54
N ASP A 217 -14.65 14.45 9.07
CA ASP A 217 -13.36 13.79 8.84
C ASP A 217 -13.40 12.94 7.55
N VAL A 218 -12.25 12.63 6.98
CA VAL A 218 -12.13 11.66 5.89
C VAL A 218 -12.70 10.29 6.29
N LEU A 219 -12.60 9.92 7.57
CA LEU A 219 -13.16 8.67 8.09
C LEU A 219 -14.70 8.68 8.19
N ASP A 220 -15.33 9.86 8.12
CA ASP A 220 -16.78 10.01 8.00
C ASP A 220 -17.25 9.84 6.55
N ARG A 221 -16.32 9.93 5.58
CA ARG A 221 -16.57 9.73 4.15
C ARG A 221 -16.46 8.29 3.71
N VAL A 222 -16.00 7.39 4.59
CA VAL A 222 -15.90 5.96 4.30
C VAL A 222 -17.27 5.41 3.93
N ARG A 223 -17.32 4.66 2.82
CA ARG A 223 -18.57 4.11 2.30
C ARG A 223 -19.15 3.05 3.23
N PRO A 224 -20.48 2.86 3.24
CA PRO A 224 -21.15 1.91 4.15
C PRO A 224 -20.57 0.50 4.14
N GLU A 225 -20.24 -0.02 2.96
CA GLU A 225 -19.66 -1.35 2.76
C GLU A 225 -18.27 -1.50 3.40
N PHE A 226 -17.51 -0.41 3.56
CA PHE A 226 -16.16 -0.40 4.16
C PHE A 226 -16.16 -0.07 5.66
N GLN A 227 -17.30 0.13 6.31
CA GLN A 227 -17.34 0.55 7.73
C GLN A 227 -16.70 -0.47 8.67
N LYS A 228 -16.87 -1.77 8.39
CA LYS A 228 -16.20 -2.83 9.17
C LYS A 228 -14.68 -2.80 8.95
N LEU A 229 -14.24 -2.64 7.71
CA LEU A 229 -12.81 -2.51 7.37
C LEU A 229 -12.19 -1.25 8.03
N LYS A 230 -12.95 -0.16 8.13
CA LYS A 230 -12.53 1.07 8.82
C LYS A 230 -12.15 0.81 10.27
N SER A 231 -13.03 0.15 11.02
CA SER A 231 -12.83 -0.12 12.45
C SER A 231 -11.83 -1.25 12.70
N GLU A 232 -11.76 -2.24 11.82
CA GLU A 232 -10.88 -3.39 12.00
C GLU A 232 -9.45 -3.14 11.51
N TRP A 233 -9.24 -2.38 10.44
CA TRP A 233 -7.95 -2.24 9.76
C TRP A 233 -7.44 -0.79 9.73
N ILE A 234 -8.24 0.15 9.21
CA ILE A 234 -7.77 1.53 8.98
C ILE A 234 -7.41 2.23 10.30
N ILE A 235 -8.31 2.21 11.29
CA ILE A 235 -8.07 2.89 12.58
C ILE A 235 -6.85 2.29 13.31
N PRO A 236 -6.70 0.95 13.45
CA PRO A 236 -5.49 0.36 14.04
C PRO A 236 -4.20 0.73 13.31
N LEU A 237 -4.20 0.76 11.97
CA LEU A 237 -3.03 1.20 11.20
C LEU A 237 -2.72 2.69 11.40
N ILE A 238 -3.74 3.55 11.48
CA ILE A 238 -3.54 4.97 11.82
C ILE A 238 -2.85 5.10 13.18
N HIS A 239 -3.28 4.34 14.19
CA HIS A 239 -2.62 4.34 15.50
C HIS A 239 -1.17 3.83 15.44
N LEU A 240 -0.92 2.78 14.64
CA LEU A 240 0.43 2.22 14.44
C LEU A 240 1.39 3.29 13.91
N PHE A 241 1.01 3.96 12.81
CA PHE A 241 1.85 5.00 12.21
C PHE A 241 1.93 6.26 13.07
N TYR A 242 0.86 6.65 13.76
CA TYR A 242 0.92 7.77 14.70
C TYR A 242 1.96 7.53 15.82
N ARG A 243 1.98 6.32 16.39
CA ARG A 243 2.99 5.94 17.39
C ARG A 243 4.40 5.97 16.81
N ALA A 244 4.60 5.39 15.63
CA ALA A 244 5.88 5.39 14.93
C ALA A 244 6.43 6.81 14.73
N TYR A 245 5.58 7.72 14.27
CA TYR A 245 5.92 9.13 14.04
C TYR A 245 6.08 9.99 15.30
N ASN A 246 5.67 9.48 16.46
CA ASN A 246 6.00 10.10 17.74
C ASN A 246 7.33 9.57 18.26
N GLU A 247 7.64 8.30 18.01
CA GLU A 247 8.90 7.65 18.40
C GLU A 247 10.08 8.28 17.66
N LEU A 248 9.94 8.53 16.35
CA LEU A 248 10.98 9.18 15.53
C LEU A 248 11.37 10.61 15.98
N ARG A 249 10.74 11.17 17.02
CA ARG A 249 11.13 12.46 17.61
C ARG A 249 12.34 12.35 18.56
N TYR A 250 12.70 11.14 18.96
CA TYR A 250 13.84 10.87 19.85
C TYR A 250 15.09 10.54 19.02
N THR A 251 16.27 10.95 19.50
CA THR A 251 17.52 11.03 18.70
C THR A 251 18.26 9.71 18.45
N ASP A 252 17.79 8.57 18.96
CA ASP A 252 18.49 7.27 18.87
C ASP A 252 17.57 6.12 18.43
N VAL A 253 16.46 6.45 17.75
CA VAL A 253 15.48 5.46 17.32
C VAL A 253 15.90 4.86 15.99
N ASP A 254 15.81 3.53 15.88
CA ASP A 254 15.94 2.84 14.61
C ASP A 254 14.93 3.40 13.60
N GLU A 255 15.43 4.15 12.62
CA GLU A 255 14.60 4.75 11.58
C GLU A 255 13.95 3.72 10.66
N GLU A 256 14.51 2.52 10.51
CA GLU A 256 14.00 1.51 9.58
C GLU A 256 12.65 0.96 10.04
N THR A 257 12.54 0.70 11.35
CA THR A 257 11.32 0.13 11.95
C THR A 257 10.67 1.04 12.99
N CYS A 258 11.16 2.27 13.17
CA CYS A 258 10.74 3.19 14.23
C CYS A 258 10.84 2.55 15.61
N GLY A 259 11.99 1.94 15.94
CA GLY A 259 12.18 1.22 17.21
C GLY A 259 11.35 -0.07 17.32
N GLY A 260 11.14 -0.76 16.21
CA GLY A 260 10.34 -2.00 16.13
C GLY A 260 8.83 -1.78 16.04
N ILE A 261 8.36 -0.52 16.00
CA ILE A 261 6.93 -0.21 15.93
C ILE A 261 6.34 -0.60 14.57
N VAL A 262 7.03 -0.30 13.46
CA VAL A 262 6.57 -0.59 12.09
C VAL A 262 7.42 -1.69 11.48
N THR A 263 6.87 -2.89 11.48
CA THR A 263 7.42 -4.08 10.83
C THR A 263 6.29 -4.78 10.08
N PHE A 264 6.60 -5.74 9.21
CA PHE A 264 5.55 -6.58 8.60
C PHE A 264 4.67 -7.26 9.66
N ALA A 265 5.29 -7.78 10.74
CA ALA A 265 4.56 -8.45 11.81
C ALA A 265 3.59 -7.51 12.55
N THR A 266 4.03 -6.31 12.92
CA THR A 266 3.17 -5.33 13.61
C THR A 266 2.10 -4.75 12.70
N PHE A 267 2.38 -4.60 11.40
CA PHE A 267 1.40 -4.22 10.38
C PHE A 267 0.30 -5.28 10.23
N MET A 268 0.69 -6.56 10.09
CA MET A 268 -0.28 -7.67 10.00
C MET A 268 -1.08 -7.86 11.29
N ALA A 269 -0.45 -7.66 12.45
CA ALA A 269 -1.15 -7.63 13.73
C ALA A 269 -2.18 -6.50 13.80
N ALA A 270 -1.86 -5.30 13.30
CA ALA A 270 -2.81 -4.18 13.22
C ALA A 270 -4.00 -4.49 12.28
N LEU A 271 -3.76 -5.24 11.20
CA LEU A 271 -4.81 -5.79 10.33
C LEU A 271 -5.62 -6.94 10.98
N LYS A 272 -5.25 -7.40 12.18
CA LYS A 272 -5.85 -8.58 12.84
C LYS A 272 -5.79 -9.81 11.92
N ARG A 273 -4.65 -10.00 11.25
CA ARG A 273 -4.41 -11.11 10.32
C ARG A 273 -3.10 -11.80 10.67
N THR A 274 -3.13 -13.13 10.56
CA THR A 274 -1.91 -13.94 10.60
C THR A 274 -1.41 -14.06 9.16
N PRO A 275 -0.12 -13.79 8.88
CA PRO A 275 0.44 -13.99 7.55
C PRO A 275 0.19 -15.42 7.05
N ARG A 276 -0.42 -15.54 5.87
CA ARG A 276 -0.71 -16.84 5.24
C ARG A 276 0.57 -17.52 4.72
N LEU A 277 1.64 -16.75 4.58
CA LEU A 277 2.99 -17.21 4.27
C LEU A 277 3.62 -18.09 5.38
N ALA A 278 3.08 -18.06 6.61
CA ALA A 278 3.64 -18.79 7.74
C ALA A 278 3.21 -20.27 7.82
N THR A 279 2.26 -20.72 7.00
CA THR A 279 1.66 -22.07 7.13
C THR A 279 2.23 -23.13 6.19
N SER A 280 3.11 -22.78 5.24
CA SER A 280 3.74 -23.77 4.36
C SER A 280 5.21 -24.01 4.73
N SER A 281 5.47 -25.07 5.48
CA SER A 281 6.80 -25.63 5.71
C SER A 281 7.36 -26.40 4.49
N SER A 282 6.62 -26.48 3.38
CA SER A 282 7.07 -27.07 2.13
C SER A 282 7.45 -25.99 1.11
N GLU A 283 8.52 -26.22 0.35
CA GLU A 283 8.98 -25.39 -0.77
C GLU A 283 7.90 -25.21 -1.87
N ASP A 284 6.81 -25.99 -1.83
CA ASP A 284 5.69 -25.92 -2.77
C ASP A 284 4.59 -24.90 -2.39
N GLY A 285 4.55 -24.40 -1.15
CA GLY A 285 3.55 -23.41 -0.71
C GLY A 285 3.76 -22.00 -1.28
N TRP A 286 4.90 -21.79 -1.94
CA TRP A 286 5.32 -20.52 -2.53
C TRP A 286 4.68 -20.24 -3.90
N GLY A 287 4.01 -21.23 -4.51
CA GLY A 287 3.50 -21.17 -5.88
C GLY A 287 2.33 -20.20 -6.13
N SER A 288 1.89 -19.43 -5.13
CA SER A 288 0.74 -18.51 -5.27
C SER A 288 1.12 -17.03 -5.35
N CYS A 289 2.33 -16.63 -4.93
CA CYS A 289 2.79 -15.24 -5.08
C CYS A 289 3.45 -15.07 -6.44
N ILE A 290 2.70 -14.52 -7.40
CA ILE A 290 3.24 -14.16 -8.71
C ILE A 290 3.61 -12.67 -8.64
N ILE A 291 4.92 -12.40 -8.57
CA ILE A 291 5.48 -11.08 -8.89
C ILE A 291 5.52 -11.00 -10.42
N VAL A 292 4.85 -10.00 -11.00
CA VAL A 292 4.77 -9.80 -12.45
C VAL A 292 5.54 -8.57 -12.85
#